data_AF-A0A646KL71-F1
#
_entry.id   AF-A0A646KL71-F1
#
_cell.length_a   1.000
_cell.length_b   1.000
_cell.length_c   1.000
_cell.angle_alpha   90.00
_cell.angle_beta   90.00
_cell.angle_gamma   90.00
#
_symmetry.space_group_name_H-M   'P 1'
#
loop_
_entity.id
_entity.type
_entity.pdbx_description
1 polymer ?
#
loop_
_entity_poly.entity_id
_entity_poly.type
_entity_poly.pdbx_seq_one_letter_code
_entity_poly.pdbx_strand_id
1 'polypeptide(L)'
;MRALTGTDIINFDISYADILALTTAGRYVYLNADDVPGRSDAYTHTTTTTDGADVQILLDRTTLTDGEWFPDALDDSGALIPSVADEMAAIITGDGILPGRIRKAAAATEAWERAMDPVHGLAAVRAAAVREVAIYAGTQSEAARLLNMDPSTVNKLVREDALPEGWAHIGVIIDADDETVVVDLDDGHRQELPRDEVTAI
;
A
#
# COMPACT_ATOMS: atom_id res chain seq x y z
N MET A 1 6.05 7.21 -20.28
CA MET A 1 5.44 8.50 -19.91
C MET A 1 6.34 9.61 -20.45
N ARG A 2 5.79 10.71 -20.97
CA ARG A 2 6.59 11.84 -21.46
C ARG A 2 6.90 12.82 -20.33
N ALA A 3 8.04 13.51 -20.42
CA ALA A 3 8.36 14.64 -19.55
C ALA A 3 7.30 15.75 -19.68
N LEU A 4 7.12 16.51 -18.59
CA LEU A 4 6.34 17.74 -18.63
C LEU A 4 7.14 18.77 -19.44
N THR A 5 6.48 19.56 -20.26
CA THR A 5 7.13 20.62 -21.06
C THR A 5 6.56 21.99 -20.70
N GLY A 6 7.25 23.08 -21.03
CA GLY A 6 6.72 24.43 -20.80
C GLY A 6 5.40 24.66 -21.53
N THR A 7 5.20 24.02 -22.69
CA THR A 7 3.89 24.02 -23.38
C THR A 7 2.77 23.45 -22.52
N ASP A 8 3.03 22.44 -21.68
CA ASP A 8 2.01 21.90 -20.77
C ASP A 8 1.66 22.89 -19.66
N ILE A 9 2.65 23.62 -19.14
CA ILE A 9 2.43 24.65 -18.13
C ILE A 9 1.65 25.83 -18.71
N ILE A 10 2.00 26.27 -19.92
CA ILE A 10 1.25 27.32 -20.64
C ILE A 10 -0.19 26.86 -20.90
N ASN A 11 -0.38 25.63 -21.36
CA ASN A 11 -1.71 25.08 -21.60
C ASN A 11 -2.53 25.00 -20.31
N PHE A 12 -1.89 24.69 -19.18
CA PHE A 12 -2.52 24.73 -17.87
C PHE A 12 -2.96 26.16 -17.50
N ASP A 13 -2.08 27.15 -17.63
CA ASP A 13 -2.42 28.55 -17.33
C ASP A 13 -3.63 29.06 -18.14
N ILE A 14 -3.65 28.81 -19.46
CA ILE A 14 -4.76 29.24 -20.34
C ILE A 14 -6.03 28.40 -20.18
N SER A 15 -5.95 27.20 -19.58
CA SER A 15 -7.13 26.35 -19.34
C SER A 15 -8.04 26.91 -18.25
N TYR A 16 -7.51 27.84 -17.46
CA TYR A 16 -8.09 28.38 -16.24
C TYR A 16 -8.38 27.38 -15.11
N ALA A 17 -7.84 26.16 -15.19
CA ALA A 17 -7.91 25.21 -14.10
C ALA A 17 -7.05 25.67 -12.90
N ASP A 18 -7.37 25.14 -11.72
CA ASP A 18 -6.66 25.47 -10.48
C ASP A 18 -5.48 24.54 -10.23
N ILE A 19 -5.52 23.32 -10.81
CA ILE A 19 -4.58 22.25 -10.52
C ILE A 19 -4.10 21.57 -11.79
N LEU A 20 -2.79 21.48 -11.95
CA LEU A 20 -2.14 20.54 -12.87
C LEU A 20 -1.83 19.25 -12.11
N ALA A 21 -2.39 18.15 -12.55
CA ALA A 21 -2.19 16.85 -11.91
C ALA A 21 -1.76 15.75 -12.88
N LEU A 22 -1.10 14.73 -12.35
CA LEU A 22 -0.68 13.53 -13.05
C LEU A 22 -1.50 12.34 -12.60
N THR A 23 -2.22 11.74 -13.53
CA THR A 23 -2.97 10.49 -13.30
C THR A 23 -2.04 9.29 -13.17
N THR A 24 -2.53 8.22 -12.53
CA THR A 24 -1.85 6.90 -12.47
C THR A 24 -1.51 6.32 -13.84
N ALA A 25 -2.32 6.62 -14.86
CA ALA A 25 -2.09 6.23 -16.24
C ALA A 25 -0.96 7.02 -16.93
N GLY A 26 -0.32 7.96 -16.24
CA GLY A 26 0.77 8.76 -16.77
C GLY A 26 0.31 9.89 -17.69
N ARG A 27 -0.93 10.39 -17.51
CA ARG A 27 -1.50 11.51 -18.27
C ARG A 27 -1.63 12.75 -17.40
N TYR A 28 -1.28 13.90 -17.95
CA TYR A 28 -1.55 15.20 -17.33
C TYR A 28 -3.02 15.56 -17.50
N VAL A 29 -3.62 16.07 -16.44
CA VAL A 29 -5.01 16.53 -16.38
C VAL A 29 -5.07 17.87 -15.67
N TYR A 30 -6.08 18.66 -16.02
CA TYR A 30 -6.35 19.97 -15.43
C TYR A 30 -7.63 19.86 -14.62
N LEU A 31 -7.59 20.20 -13.33
CA LEU A 31 -8.68 20.00 -12.39
C LEU A 31 -9.02 21.33 -11.69
N ASN A 32 -10.27 21.46 -11.25
CA ASN A 32 -10.65 22.55 -10.35
C ASN A 32 -10.26 22.20 -8.91
N ALA A 33 -10.12 23.21 -8.06
CA ALA A 33 -9.77 23.02 -6.65
C ALA A 33 -10.80 22.15 -5.91
N ASP A 34 -12.08 22.30 -6.24
CA ASP A 34 -13.18 21.55 -5.63
C ASP A 34 -13.15 20.04 -5.96
N ASP A 35 -12.47 19.66 -7.05
CA ASP A 35 -12.34 18.26 -7.47
C ASP A 35 -11.27 17.51 -6.66
N VAL A 36 -10.50 18.21 -5.83
CA VAL A 36 -9.36 17.67 -5.08
C VAL A 36 -9.46 18.01 -3.59
N PRO A 37 -10.27 17.25 -2.84
CA PRO A 37 -10.49 17.51 -1.42
C PRO A 37 -9.21 17.30 -0.59
N GLY A 38 -9.00 18.16 0.41
CA GLY A 38 -7.86 18.03 1.32
C GLY A 38 -6.51 18.32 0.66
N ARG A 39 -6.48 19.23 -0.32
CA ARG A 39 -5.30 19.68 -1.04
C ARG A 39 -4.08 19.79 -0.11
N SER A 40 -3.06 18.99 -0.38
CA SER A 40 -1.75 19.10 0.24
C SER A 40 -0.77 19.75 -0.73
N ASP A 41 0.34 20.25 -0.19
CA ASP A 41 1.40 20.92 -0.93
C ASP A 41 1.82 20.12 -2.17
N ALA A 42 2.11 20.82 -3.27
CA ALA A 42 2.53 20.22 -4.53
C ALA A 42 3.65 19.19 -4.33
N TYR A 43 3.70 18.16 -5.19
CA TYR A 43 4.68 17.06 -5.16
C TYR A 43 4.56 16.08 -3.99
N THR A 44 3.84 16.43 -2.93
CA THR A 44 3.99 15.78 -1.63
C THR A 44 3.13 14.51 -1.47
N HIS A 45 2.00 14.40 -2.18
CA HIS A 45 1.12 13.24 -2.08
C HIS A 45 0.36 12.91 -3.38
N THR A 46 -0.02 11.63 -3.54
CA THR A 46 -1.06 11.23 -4.48
C THR A 46 -2.38 11.35 -3.72
N THR A 47 -3.30 12.17 -4.21
CA THR A 47 -4.62 12.37 -3.62
C THR A 47 -5.69 11.74 -4.50
N THR A 48 -6.86 11.47 -3.94
CA THR A 48 -7.99 10.92 -4.66
C THR A 48 -8.97 12.05 -4.95
N THR A 49 -9.28 12.26 -6.22
CA THR A 49 -10.27 13.23 -6.68
C THR A 49 -11.68 12.85 -6.24
N THR A 50 -12.63 13.78 -6.35
CA THR A 50 -14.05 13.55 -5.99
C THR A 50 -14.71 12.41 -6.77
N ASP A 51 -14.26 12.13 -7.99
CA ASP A 51 -14.71 11.01 -8.84
C ASP A 51 -13.96 9.69 -8.57
N GLY A 52 -13.07 9.66 -7.56
CA GLY A 52 -12.35 8.46 -7.14
C GLY A 52 -11.07 8.17 -7.92
N ALA A 53 -10.58 9.11 -8.74
CA ALA A 53 -9.33 8.94 -9.46
C ALA A 53 -8.12 9.35 -8.61
N ASP A 54 -7.11 8.48 -8.56
CA ASP A 54 -5.83 8.83 -7.93
C ASP A 54 -5.01 9.75 -8.85
N VAL A 55 -4.61 10.90 -8.33
CA VAL A 55 -3.77 11.87 -9.03
C VAL A 55 -2.66 12.41 -8.14
N GLN A 56 -1.53 12.76 -8.74
CA GLN A 56 -0.48 13.51 -8.08
C GLN A 56 -0.60 14.98 -8.46
N ILE A 57 -0.70 15.88 -7.48
CA ILE A 57 -0.66 17.32 -7.74
C ILE A 57 0.76 17.73 -8.11
N LEU A 58 0.89 18.32 -9.30
CA LEU A 58 2.17 18.81 -9.82
C LEU A 58 2.31 20.33 -9.64
N LEU A 59 1.23 21.08 -9.86
CA LEU A 59 1.23 22.52 -9.75
C LEU A 59 -0.12 23.03 -9.25
N ASP A 60 -0.07 24.05 -8.40
CA ASP A 60 -1.20 24.88 -8.02
C ASP A 60 -1.15 26.19 -8.79
N ARG A 61 -2.30 26.65 -9.31
CA ARG A 61 -2.39 27.97 -9.91
C ARG A 61 -1.97 29.09 -8.96
N THR A 62 -2.21 28.96 -7.65
CA THR A 62 -1.72 29.95 -6.67
C THR A 62 -0.20 30.05 -6.67
N THR A 63 0.52 29.00 -7.10
CA THR A 63 1.98 29.05 -7.28
C THR A 63 2.41 29.92 -8.46
N LEU A 64 1.53 30.13 -9.44
CA LEU A 64 1.77 31.03 -10.58
C LEU A 64 1.44 32.49 -10.23
N THR A 65 0.37 32.72 -9.46
CA THR A 65 -0.14 34.07 -9.17
C THR A 65 0.47 34.69 -7.92
N ASP A 66 0.72 33.88 -6.90
CA ASP A 66 1.10 34.32 -5.54
C ASP A 66 2.33 33.57 -5.01
N GLY A 67 2.95 32.73 -5.84
CA GLY A 67 3.94 31.74 -5.40
C GLY A 67 5.34 32.31 -5.17
N GLU A 68 5.92 31.97 -4.02
CA GLU A 68 7.34 32.22 -3.72
C GLU A 68 8.30 31.48 -4.65
N TRP A 69 7.85 30.40 -5.30
CA TRP A 69 8.69 29.54 -6.13
C TRP A 69 9.02 30.13 -7.51
N PHE A 70 8.13 30.94 -8.08
CA PHE A 70 8.31 31.55 -9.40
C PHE A 70 7.86 33.02 -9.36
N PRO A 71 8.65 33.90 -8.71
CA PRO A 71 8.38 35.33 -8.77
C PRO A 71 8.43 35.81 -10.21
N ASP A 72 7.53 36.72 -10.58
CA ASP A 72 7.44 37.31 -11.92
C ASP A 72 7.24 36.27 -13.04
N ALA A 73 6.54 35.17 -12.75
CA ALA A 73 6.20 34.17 -13.76
C ALA A 73 5.31 34.74 -14.88
N LEU A 74 4.51 35.75 -14.56
CA LEU A 74 3.59 36.41 -15.49
C LEU A 74 4.21 37.70 -16.03
N ASP A 75 3.96 37.99 -17.30
CA ASP A 75 4.31 39.28 -17.91
C ASP A 75 3.34 40.40 -17.52
N ASP A 76 3.60 41.62 -17.99
CA ASP A 76 2.77 42.81 -17.73
C ASP A 76 1.30 42.67 -18.22
N SER A 77 1.02 41.70 -19.09
CA SER A 77 -0.33 41.39 -19.57
C SER A 77 -1.02 40.31 -18.76
N GLY A 78 -0.32 39.72 -17.78
CA GLY A 78 -0.78 38.61 -16.95
C GLY A 78 -0.62 37.24 -17.62
N ALA A 79 0.17 37.14 -18.69
CA ALA A 79 0.40 35.87 -19.39
C ALA A 79 1.70 35.19 -18.90
N LEU A 80 1.69 33.87 -18.77
CA LEU A 80 2.87 33.11 -18.37
C LEU A 80 4.03 33.27 -19.38
N ILE A 81 5.20 33.66 -18.87
CA ILE A 81 6.41 33.83 -19.68
C ILE A 81 6.92 32.46 -20.14
N PRO A 82 7.15 32.22 -21.45
CA PRO A 82 7.52 30.90 -21.97
C PRO A 82 8.79 30.29 -21.36
N SER A 83 9.83 31.10 -21.12
CA SER A 83 11.07 30.60 -20.52
C SER A 83 10.88 30.16 -19.06
N VAL A 84 10.00 30.83 -18.32
CA VAL A 84 9.64 30.43 -16.95
C VAL A 84 8.84 29.14 -16.99
N ALA A 85 7.90 29.01 -17.93
CA ALA A 85 7.14 27.77 -18.13
C ALA A 85 8.05 26.55 -18.39
N ASP A 86 9.09 26.71 -19.21
CA ASP A 86 10.07 25.66 -19.46
C ASP A 86 10.88 25.30 -18.20
N GLU A 87 11.27 26.28 -17.40
CA GLU A 87 11.96 26.07 -16.12
C GLU A 87 11.08 25.33 -15.11
N MET A 88 9.83 25.76 -14.96
CA MET A 88 8.83 25.09 -14.12
C MET A 88 8.68 23.62 -14.52
N ALA A 89 8.54 23.35 -15.81
CA ALA A 89 8.39 22.00 -16.32
C ALA A 89 9.63 21.12 -16.03
N ALA A 90 10.83 21.70 -16.11
CA ALA A 90 12.08 21.00 -15.78
C ALA A 90 12.15 20.65 -14.29
N ILE A 91 11.83 21.60 -13.40
CA ILE A 91 11.81 21.39 -11.95
C ILE A 91 10.77 20.33 -11.56
N ILE A 92 9.53 20.46 -12.05
CA ILE A 92 8.46 19.48 -11.80
C ILE A 92 8.86 18.08 -12.29
N THR A 93 9.50 17.99 -13.46
CA THR A 93 9.92 16.71 -14.03
C THR A 93 11.04 16.07 -13.21
N GLY A 94 12.01 16.87 -12.76
CA GLY A 94 13.12 16.39 -11.93
C GLY A 94 12.68 15.97 -10.53
N ASP A 95 11.94 16.85 -9.85
CA ASP A 95 11.68 16.75 -8.41
C ASP A 95 10.27 16.23 -8.10
N GLY A 96 9.32 16.41 -9.00
CA GLY A 96 7.92 16.09 -8.73
C GLY A 96 7.51 14.68 -9.10
N ILE A 97 7.77 14.29 -10.34
CA ILE A 97 7.18 13.07 -10.92
C ILE A 97 7.74 11.78 -10.30
N LEU A 98 9.04 11.74 -9.98
CA LEU A 98 9.70 10.53 -9.46
C LEU A 98 9.43 10.31 -7.94
N PRO A 99 9.56 11.32 -7.05
CA PRO A 99 9.31 11.12 -5.63
C PRO A 99 7.86 10.73 -5.29
N GLY A 100 6.87 11.25 -6.02
CA GLY A 100 5.47 10.83 -5.86
C GLY A 100 5.25 9.35 -6.19
N ARG A 101 5.93 8.83 -7.22
CA ARG A 101 5.84 7.42 -7.62
C ARG A 101 6.49 6.47 -6.62
N ILE A 102 7.65 6.85 -6.06
CA ILE A 102 8.31 6.07 -5.00
C ILE A 102 7.37 5.93 -3.80
N ARG A 103 6.75 7.05 -3.37
CA ARG A 103 5.77 7.03 -2.27
C ARG A 103 4.53 6.20 -2.59
N LYS A 104 4.00 6.28 -3.82
CA LYS A 104 2.87 5.43 -4.24
C LYS A 104 3.24 3.94 -4.22
N ALA A 105 4.44 3.58 -4.68
CA ALA A 105 4.92 2.20 -4.62
C ALA A 105 5.04 1.71 -3.17
N ALA A 106 5.59 2.53 -2.27
CA ALA A 106 5.65 2.22 -0.84
C ALA A 106 4.26 2.01 -0.23
N ALA A 107 3.32 2.93 -0.48
CA ALA A 107 1.95 2.81 0.01
C ALA A 107 1.23 1.56 -0.56
N ALA A 108 1.50 1.18 -1.81
CA ALA A 108 0.97 -0.03 -2.41
C ALA A 108 1.54 -1.29 -1.76
N THR A 109 2.84 -1.31 -1.44
CA THR A 109 3.48 -2.40 -0.68
C THR A 109 2.86 -2.53 0.72
N GLU A 110 2.72 -1.43 1.46
CA GLU A 110 2.10 -1.45 2.79
C GLU A 110 0.62 -1.91 2.73
N ALA A 111 -0.11 -1.49 1.71
CA ALA A 111 -1.49 -1.92 1.51
C ALA A 111 -1.58 -3.43 1.18
N TRP A 112 -0.64 -3.92 0.37
CA TRP A 112 -0.52 -5.35 0.07
C TRP A 112 -0.20 -6.15 1.34
N GLU A 113 0.80 -5.73 2.13
CA GLU A 113 1.18 -6.37 3.38
C GLU A 113 0.02 -6.43 4.36
N ARG A 114 -0.66 -5.30 4.61
CA ARG A 114 -1.87 -5.25 5.46
C ARG A 114 -3.01 -6.14 4.97
N ALA A 115 -3.16 -6.31 3.65
CA ALA A 115 -4.18 -7.19 3.08
C ALA A 115 -3.78 -8.67 3.19
N MET A 116 -2.49 -8.97 3.28
CA MET A 116 -1.98 -10.34 3.42
C MET A 116 -2.10 -10.86 4.85
N ASP A 117 -2.05 -10.01 5.89
CA ASP A 117 -2.15 -10.46 7.29
C ASP A 117 -3.44 -11.27 7.58
N PRO A 118 -4.65 -10.81 7.20
CA PRO A 118 -5.87 -11.61 7.39
C PRO A 118 -5.88 -12.88 6.54
N VAL A 119 -5.29 -12.85 5.34
CA VAL A 119 -5.19 -14.01 4.44
C VAL A 119 -4.28 -15.07 5.07
N HIS A 120 -3.17 -14.67 5.66
CA HIS A 120 -2.28 -15.56 6.42
C HIS A 120 -3.00 -16.16 7.63
N GLY A 121 -3.73 -15.36 8.41
CA GLY A 121 -4.53 -15.86 9.54
C GLY A 121 -5.57 -16.91 9.12
N LEU A 122 -6.32 -16.65 8.05
CA LEU A 122 -7.30 -17.61 7.52
C LEU A 122 -6.64 -18.88 6.95
N ALA A 123 -5.46 -18.75 6.34
CA ALA A 123 -4.71 -19.89 5.85
C ALA A 123 -4.22 -20.79 7.00
N ALA A 124 -3.77 -20.21 8.11
CA ALA A 124 -3.37 -20.94 9.31
C ALA A 124 -4.54 -21.69 9.95
N VAL A 125 -5.69 -21.01 10.13
CA VAL A 125 -6.92 -21.64 10.64
C VAL A 125 -7.37 -22.81 9.76
N ARG A 126 -7.29 -22.64 8.43
CA ARG A 126 -7.59 -23.72 7.49
C ARG A 126 -6.62 -24.89 7.62
N ALA A 127 -5.32 -24.63 7.77
CA ALA A 127 -4.32 -25.69 7.92
C ALA A 127 -4.53 -26.47 9.23
N ALA A 128 -4.78 -25.78 10.35
CA ALA A 128 -5.09 -26.38 11.64
C ALA A 128 -6.35 -27.27 11.57
N ALA A 129 -7.45 -26.77 11.01
CA ALA A 129 -8.67 -27.55 10.85
C ALA A 129 -8.47 -28.81 9.98
N VAL A 130 -7.64 -28.72 8.93
CA VAL A 130 -7.30 -29.90 8.09
C VAL A 130 -6.43 -30.89 8.86
N ARG A 131 -5.49 -30.41 9.70
CA ARG A 131 -4.67 -31.27 10.57
C ARG A 131 -5.53 -32.04 11.58
N GLU A 132 -6.48 -31.38 12.24
CA GLU A 132 -7.41 -32.04 13.17
C GLU A 132 -8.17 -33.19 12.50
N VAL A 133 -8.70 -32.95 11.30
CA VAL A 133 -9.40 -33.99 10.54
C VAL A 133 -8.44 -35.09 10.09
N ALA A 134 -7.19 -34.78 9.75
CA ALA A 134 -6.18 -35.78 9.42
C ALA A 134 -5.82 -36.69 10.60
N ILE A 135 -5.73 -36.13 11.81
CA ILE A 135 -5.51 -36.88 13.05
C ILE A 135 -6.69 -37.80 13.32
N TYR A 136 -7.92 -37.26 13.27
CA TYR A 136 -9.15 -38.03 13.48
C TYR A 136 -9.30 -39.19 12.47
N ALA A 137 -9.01 -38.92 11.21
CA ALA A 137 -9.13 -39.88 10.12
C ALA A 137 -8.05 -40.98 10.14
N GLY A 138 -6.96 -40.79 10.89
CA GLY A 138 -5.82 -41.73 10.99
C GLY A 138 -4.94 -41.82 9.74
N THR A 139 -5.39 -41.36 8.58
CA THR A 139 -4.59 -41.23 7.35
C THR A 139 -4.97 -40.00 6.54
N GLN A 140 -4.01 -39.43 5.82
CA GLN A 140 -4.26 -38.26 4.94
C GLN A 140 -5.23 -38.57 3.80
N SER A 141 -5.24 -39.79 3.28
CA SER A 141 -6.17 -40.22 2.21
C SER A 141 -7.62 -40.33 2.70
N GLU A 142 -7.82 -40.74 3.96
CA GLU A 142 -9.13 -40.76 4.61
C GLU A 142 -9.62 -39.33 4.86
N ALA A 143 -8.75 -38.47 5.40
CA ALA A 143 -9.03 -37.06 5.63
C ALA A 143 -9.40 -36.31 4.34
N ALA A 144 -8.68 -36.57 3.25
CA ALA A 144 -8.96 -36.03 1.93
C ALA A 144 -10.37 -36.41 1.44
N ARG A 145 -10.81 -37.65 1.70
CA ARG A 145 -12.16 -38.09 1.36
C ARG A 145 -13.23 -37.41 2.23
N LEU A 146 -12.99 -37.31 3.54
CA LEU A 146 -13.91 -36.66 4.48
C LEU A 146 -14.09 -35.16 4.17
N LEU A 147 -13.00 -34.50 3.78
CA LEU A 147 -12.98 -33.08 3.44
C LEU A 147 -13.37 -32.78 1.99
N ASN A 148 -13.55 -33.82 1.16
CA ASN A 148 -13.72 -33.70 -0.29
C ASN A 148 -12.60 -32.86 -0.95
N MET A 149 -11.36 -33.17 -0.60
CA MET A 149 -10.15 -32.49 -1.09
C MET A 149 -9.22 -33.49 -1.77
N ASP A 150 -8.33 -33.00 -2.63
CA ASP A 150 -7.25 -33.81 -3.15
C ASP A 150 -6.29 -34.24 -2.03
N PRO A 151 -5.83 -35.51 -1.99
CA PRO A 151 -4.85 -35.97 -1.00
C PRO A 151 -3.54 -35.18 -1.00
N SER A 152 -3.14 -34.64 -2.16
CA SER A 152 -1.96 -33.78 -2.27
C SER A 152 -2.14 -32.43 -1.57
N THR A 153 -3.37 -31.91 -1.53
CA THR A 153 -3.71 -30.66 -0.83
C THR A 153 -3.71 -30.87 0.68
N VAL A 154 -4.28 -31.98 1.15
CA VAL A 154 -4.20 -32.36 2.58
C VAL A 154 -2.75 -32.54 3.01
N ASN A 155 -1.94 -33.27 2.23
CA ASN A 155 -0.51 -33.44 2.53
C ASN A 155 0.21 -32.09 2.68
N LYS A 156 0.01 -31.16 1.73
CA LYS A 156 0.61 -29.82 1.81
C LYS A 156 0.21 -29.02 3.05
N LEU A 157 -1.04 -29.13 3.50
CA LEU A 157 -1.55 -28.39 4.66
C LEU A 157 -1.16 -29.03 6.01
N VAL A 158 -0.86 -30.34 5.98
CA VAL A 158 -0.47 -31.11 7.18
C VAL A 158 1.04 -31.09 7.42
N ARG A 159 1.87 -30.73 6.42
CA ARG A 159 3.32 -30.60 6.60
C ARG A 159 3.65 -29.46 7.56
N GLU A 160 4.56 -29.75 8.50
CA GLU A 160 5.07 -28.84 9.54
C GLU A 160 5.77 -27.62 8.92
N ASP A 161 6.59 -27.85 7.89
CA ASP A 161 7.29 -26.85 7.07
C ASP A 161 6.37 -26.01 6.15
N ALA A 162 5.04 -26.16 6.25
CA ALA A 162 4.09 -25.29 5.55
C ALA A 162 3.82 -23.97 6.31
N LEU A 163 4.28 -23.86 7.57
CA LEU A 163 4.29 -22.61 8.32
C LEU A 163 5.70 -21.99 8.19
N PRO A 164 5.85 -20.79 7.61
CA PRO A 164 7.14 -20.12 7.51
C PRO A 164 7.82 -19.92 8.87
N GLU A 165 9.16 -20.01 8.86
CA GLU A 165 10.01 -19.78 10.02
C GLU A 165 9.73 -18.39 10.61
N GLY A 166 9.36 -18.32 11.91
CA GLY A 166 8.95 -17.08 12.59
C GLY A 166 7.45 -16.81 12.69
N TRP A 167 6.59 -17.79 12.37
CA TRP A 167 5.14 -17.66 12.53
C TRP A 167 4.67 -17.98 13.94
N ALA A 168 3.68 -17.22 14.43
CA ALA A 168 3.11 -17.41 15.75
C ALA A 168 2.33 -18.73 15.82
N HIS A 169 2.75 -19.63 16.70
CA HIS A 169 2.01 -20.83 17.04
C HIS A 169 0.88 -20.49 18.01
N ILE A 170 -0.30 -21.08 17.78
CA ILE A 170 -1.42 -20.96 18.71
C ILE A 170 -1.30 -22.14 19.66
N GLY A 171 -1.33 -21.87 20.97
CA GLY A 171 -1.29 -22.92 21.95
C GLY A 171 -2.05 -22.56 23.22
N VAL A 172 -2.27 -23.57 24.05
CA VAL A 172 -2.96 -23.42 25.33
C VAL A 172 -1.91 -23.22 26.41
N ILE A 173 -2.03 -22.13 27.18
CA ILE A 173 -1.20 -21.94 28.36
C ILE A 173 -1.55 -23.04 29.37
N ILE A 174 -0.58 -23.91 29.65
CA ILE A 174 -0.74 -25.04 30.59
C ILE A 174 -0.04 -24.78 31.92
N ASP A 175 0.97 -23.91 31.93
CA ASP A 175 1.65 -23.44 33.13
C ASP A 175 2.18 -22.01 32.91
N ALA A 176 2.25 -21.21 33.97
CA ALA A 176 2.78 -19.85 33.89
C ALA A 176 3.32 -19.38 35.23
N ASP A 177 4.53 -18.84 35.23
CA ASP A 177 5.12 -18.12 36.36
C ASP A 177 5.36 -16.65 36.01
N ASP A 178 6.11 -15.94 36.85
CA ASP A 178 6.35 -14.50 36.70
C ASP A 178 7.32 -14.18 35.53
N GLU A 179 8.09 -15.15 35.04
CA GLU A 179 9.11 -14.98 34.01
C GLU A 179 8.78 -15.72 32.70
N THR A 180 8.20 -16.93 32.79
CA THR A 180 7.91 -17.78 31.63
C THR A 180 6.48 -18.31 31.60
N VAL A 181 6.06 -18.68 30.40
CA VAL A 181 4.78 -19.32 30.11
C VAL A 181 5.06 -20.61 29.34
N VAL A 182 4.54 -21.72 29.84
CA VAL A 182 4.57 -23.00 29.15
C VAL A 182 3.29 -23.15 28.34
N VAL A 183 3.46 -23.23 27.04
CA VAL A 183 2.37 -23.36 26.08
C VAL A 183 2.41 -24.76 25.47
N ASP A 184 1.27 -25.44 25.51
CA ASP A 184 1.03 -26.64 24.70
C ASP A 184 0.57 -26.17 23.33
N LEU A 185 1.44 -26.27 22.34
CA LEU A 185 1.19 -25.78 20.99
C LEU A 185 0.24 -26.71 20.24
N ASP A 186 -0.39 -26.19 19.19
CA ASP A 186 -1.29 -26.95 18.30
C ASP A 186 -0.61 -28.10 17.54
N ASP A 187 0.74 -28.14 17.54
CA ASP A 187 1.55 -29.24 16.99
C ASP A 187 1.84 -30.36 18.01
N GLY A 188 1.38 -30.23 19.25
CA GLY A 188 1.60 -31.22 20.32
C GLY A 188 2.97 -31.15 20.96
N HIS A 189 3.73 -30.07 20.70
CA HIS A 189 4.95 -29.75 21.42
C HIS A 189 4.69 -28.78 22.57
N ARG A 190 5.45 -28.97 23.63
CA ARG A 190 5.49 -28.02 24.74
C ARG A 190 6.64 -27.05 24.51
N GLN A 191 6.31 -25.77 24.51
CA GLN A 191 7.29 -24.71 24.39
C GLN A 191 7.20 -23.80 25.61
N GLU A 192 8.36 -23.51 26.19
CA GLU A 192 8.50 -22.51 27.25
C GLU A 192 8.92 -21.19 26.60
N LEU A 193 8.13 -20.14 26.82
CA LEU A 193 8.30 -18.83 26.21
C LEU A 193 8.40 -17.74 27.28
N PRO A 194 9.19 -16.68 27.06
CA PRO A 194 9.12 -15.48 27.89
C PRO A 194 7.70 -14.90 27.89
N ARG A 195 7.25 -14.40 29.05
CA ARG A 195 5.87 -13.93 29.20
C ARG A 195 5.51 -12.74 28.30
N ASP A 196 6.49 -11.92 27.92
CA ASP A 196 6.34 -10.79 27.01
C ASP A 196 6.22 -11.18 25.53
N GLU A 197 6.57 -12.42 25.17
CA GLU A 197 6.39 -12.97 23.83
C GLU A 197 5.01 -13.63 23.64
N VAL A 198 4.22 -13.79 24.72
CA VAL A 198 2.89 -14.41 24.68
C VAL A 198 1.80 -13.33 24.71
N THR A 199 1.03 -13.22 23.63
CA THR A 199 -0.16 -12.36 23.58
C THR A 199 -1.41 -13.21 23.81
N ALA A 200 -2.09 -13.01 24.94
CA ALA A 200 -3.39 -13.63 25.19
C ALA A 200 -4.45 -13.02 24.26
N ILE A 201 -5.16 -13.88 23.52
CA ILE A 201 -6.23 -13.51 22.58
C ILE A 201 -7.60 -13.77 23.21
#